data_AF-A0A813IPD4-F1
#
_entry.id   AF-A0A813IPD4-F1
#
_cell.length_a   1.000
_cell.length_b   1.000
_cell.length_c   1.000
_cell.angle_alpha   90.00
_cell.angle_beta   90.00
_cell.angle_gamma   90.00
#
_symmetry.space_group_name_H-M   'P 1'
#
loop_
_entity.id
_entity.type
_entity.pdbx_description
1 polymer ?
#
loop_
_entity_poly.entity_id
_entity_poly.type
_entity_poly.pdbx_seq_one_letter_code
_entity_poly.pdbx_strand_id
1 'polypeptide(L)'
;MRGKQVDPPTPTAGIAGATNWTQDLGSAKLAGKNIMTLYHQTTPEAAASILKTGFRLGSADGICGAAIYFSPTDKDTEIKAVGGKGYMIEAKVDMGRVLTMPWTCDMFMTGERLNKLGYDSLTLDRGGIYECYYTAHCKEYIIYDKSRVLSMRSYPWKSWLKPWKSYYDTPISSTSKQNQVPTGAKLLERNADFGKER
;
A
#
# COMPACT_ATOMS: atom_id res chain seq x y z
N MET A 1 -63.00 2.58 47.28
CA MET A 1 -62.63 3.51 46.20
C MET A 1 -61.42 2.92 45.50
N ARG A 2 -61.57 2.51 44.24
CA ARG A 2 -60.58 1.76 43.44
C ARG A 2 -59.85 2.72 42.50
N GLY A 3 -58.52 2.75 42.55
CA GLY A 3 -57.69 3.43 41.56
C GLY A 3 -57.78 2.71 40.22
N LYS A 4 -58.07 3.43 39.15
CA LYS A 4 -58.04 2.92 37.78
C LYS A 4 -56.71 3.29 37.14
N GLN A 5 -55.97 2.25 36.77
CA GLN A 5 -54.82 2.28 35.88
C GLN A 5 -55.28 2.78 34.50
N VAL A 6 -54.54 3.74 33.93
CA VAL A 6 -54.76 4.28 32.59
C VAL A 6 -53.70 3.69 31.66
N ASP A 7 -54.15 2.97 30.64
CA ASP A 7 -53.29 2.35 29.64
C ASP A 7 -52.72 3.41 28.67
N PRO A 8 -51.50 3.22 28.14
CA PRO A 8 -50.90 4.13 27.17
C PRO A 8 -51.56 3.99 25.77
N PRO A 9 -51.64 5.08 24.97
CA PRO A 9 -52.22 5.01 23.64
C PRO A 9 -51.26 4.36 22.62
N THR A 10 -51.80 3.40 21.86
CA THR A 10 -51.19 2.74 20.67
C THR A 10 -51.42 3.60 19.42
N PRO A 11 -50.54 3.57 18.39
CA PRO A 11 -50.15 4.76 17.63
C PRO A 11 -51.06 5.05 16.44
N THR A 12 -51.10 6.32 16.03
CA THR A 12 -51.70 6.76 14.76
C THR A 12 -50.62 7.36 13.85
N ALA A 13 -50.72 6.99 12.58
CA ALA A 13 -49.75 7.19 11.52
C ALA A 13 -49.54 8.66 11.09
N GLY A 14 -48.28 9.02 10.80
CA GLY A 14 -47.80 9.99 9.80
C GLY A 14 -48.16 11.48 10.01
N ILE A 15 -47.43 12.49 9.53
CA ILE A 15 -46.20 12.65 8.73
C ILE A 15 -45.72 14.08 9.02
N ALA A 16 -44.41 14.32 9.19
CA ALA A 16 -43.64 15.40 8.54
C ALA A 16 -42.37 15.77 9.33
N GLY A 17 -41.21 15.68 8.66
CA GLY A 17 -40.08 16.55 8.97
C GLY A 17 -38.84 15.93 9.61
N ALA A 18 -38.21 14.96 8.96
CA ALA A 18 -36.75 14.87 8.98
C ALA A 18 -36.29 14.33 7.62
N THR A 19 -35.63 15.19 6.87
CA THR A 19 -35.29 15.05 5.46
C THR A 19 -34.28 13.95 5.19
N ASN A 20 -34.65 13.13 4.21
CA ASN A 20 -33.84 12.18 3.46
C ASN A 20 -32.44 12.70 3.08
N TRP A 21 -31.42 11.93 3.45
CA TRP A 21 -30.30 11.64 2.55
C TRP A 21 -30.56 10.26 1.91
N THR A 22 -31.50 10.21 0.97
CA THR A 22 -31.49 9.22 -0.12
C THR A 22 -30.76 9.92 -1.28
N GLN A 23 -29.84 9.29 -2.00
CA GLN A 23 -30.06 8.22 -2.97
C GLN A 23 -28.70 7.53 -3.18
N ASP A 24 -28.58 6.23 -2.92
CA ASP A 24 -28.86 5.19 -3.92
C ASP A 24 -28.07 5.41 -5.23
N LEU A 25 -26.80 4.97 -5.22
CA LEU A 25 -26.11 4.52 -6.42
C LEU A 25 -25.47 3.17 -6.15
N GLY A 26 -26.30 2.14 -6.34
CA GLY A 26 -25.85 0.96 -7.05
C GLY A 26 -25.33 -0.17 -6.17
N SER A 27 -26.27 -0.97 -5.66
CA SER A 27 -26.35 -2.42 -5.91
C SER A 27 -27.00 -3.08 -4.72
N ALA A 28 -28.19 -3.63 -4.92
CA ALA A 28 -28.81 -4.56 -3.99
C ALA A 28 -27.78 -5.62 -3.57
N LYS A 29 -27.34 -5.54 -2.31
CA LYS A 29 -26.22 -6.27 -1.73
C LYS A 29 -26.67 -7.67 -1.34
N LEU A 30 -26.85 -8.56 -2.31
CA LEU A 30 -26.93 -10.02 -2.15
C LEU A 30 -26.37 -10.64 -3.46
N ALA A 31 -25.07 -10.92 -3.63
CA ALA A 31 -24.33 -12.03 -3.02
C ALA A 31 -22.79 -11.80 -3.00
N GLY A 32 -22.33 -10.94 -2.08
CA GLY A 32 -21.32 -11.34 -1.08
C GLY A 32 -19.81 -11.33 -1.38
N LYS A 33 -19.29 -11.15 -2.61
CA LYS A 33 -17.82 -11.15 -2.84
C LYS A 33 -17.35 -10.07 -3.81
N ASN A 34 -16.30 -9.34 -3.44
CA ASN A 34 -15.62 -8.33 -4.26
C ASN A 34 -14.27 -8.89 -4.69
N ILE A 35 -14.25 -9.69 -5.76
CA ILE A 35 -13.07 -10.47 -6.15
C ILE A 35 -12.25 -9.70 -7.18
N MET A 36 -10.98 -9.42 -6.85
CA MET A 36 -10.02 -8.75 -7.72
C MET A 36 -8.91 -9.71 -8.16
N THR A 37 -8.40 -9.53 -9.38
CA THR A 37 -7.09 -10.07 -9.75
C THR A 37 -6.03 -9.07 -9.28
N LEU A 38 -5.08 -9.52 -8.49
CA LEU A 38 -4.07 -8.68 -7.85
C LEU A 38 -2.68 -9.31 -7.94
N TYR A 39 -1.64 -8.49 -7.86
CA TYR A 39 -0.27 -8.88 -8.16
C TYR A 39 0.66 -8.62 -6.97
N HIS A 40 1.53 -9.58 -6.68
CA HIS A 40 2.56 -9.47 -5.66
C HIS A 40 3.87 -10.05 -6.20
N GLN A 41 4.89 -9.21 -6.32
CA GLN A 41 6.20 -9.62 -6.77
C GLN A 41 7.10 -9.93 -5.57
N THR A 42 7.86 -11.02 -5.67
CA THR A 42 8.75 -11.50 -4.62
C THR A 42 9.91 -12.33 -5.22
N THR A 43 10.75 -12.90 -4.36
CA THR A 43 11.81 -13.84 -4.75
C THR A 43 11.25 -15.20 -5.20
N PRO A 44 11.96 -15.98 -6.04
CA PRO A 44 11.54 -17.34 -6.39
C PRO A 44 11.25 -18.23 -5.17
N GLU A 45 12.10 -18.17 -4.15
CA GLU A 45 12.02 -18.99 -2.93
C GLU A 45 10.78 -18.62 -2.10
N ALA A 46 10.53 -17.32 -1.95
CA ALA A 46 9.33 -16.82 -1.26
C ALA A 46 8.05 -17.16 -2.03
N ALA A 47 8.06 -17.06 -3.37
CA ALA A 47 6.91 -17.44 -4.20
C ALA A 47 6.56 -18.91 -4.00
N ALA A 48 7.56 -19.81 -4.02
CA ALA A 48 7.35 -21.22 -3.73
C ALA A 48 6.79 -21.46 -2.31
N SER A 49 7.30 -20.73 -1.31
CA SER A 49 6.80 -20.80 0.07
C SER A 49 5.34 -20.34 0.20
N ILE A 50 4.98 -19.24 -0.47
CA ILE A 50 3.63 -18.67 -0.46
C ILE A 50 2.65 -19.61 -1.16
N LEU A 51 2.99 -20.16 -2.32
CA LEU A 51 2.14 -21.13 -2.99
C LEU A 51 1.85 -22.37 -2.14
N LYS A 52 2.83 -22.80 -1.33
CA LYS A 52 2.68 -23.97 -0.44
C LYS A 52 1.88 -23.67 0.82
N THR A 53 2.02 -22.47 1.41
CA THR A 53 1.55 -22.19 2.78
C THR A 53 0.55 -21.03 2.91
N GLY A 54 0.27 -20.36 1.80
CA GLY A 54 -0.41 -19.07 1.77
C GLY A 54 0.51 -17.90 2.13
N PHE A 55 0.01 -16.69 1.93
CA PHE A 55 0.71 -15.48 2.35
C PHE A 55 0.87 -15.41 3.87
N ARG A 56 1.91 -14.70 4.32
CA ARG A 56 2.11 -14.27 5.70
C ARG A 56 2.03 -12.74 5.75
N LEU A 57 1.69 -12.20 6.91
CA LEU A 57 1.80 -10.75 7.12
C LEU A 57 3.25 -10.32 6.97
N GLY A 58 3.48 -9.20 6.29
CA GLY A 58 4.80 -8.59 6.12
C GLY A 58 5.33 -7.90 7.37
N SER A 59 6.34 -7.05 7.20
CA SER A 59 6.93 -6.27 8.30
C SER A 59 5.92 -5.33 8.95
N ALA A 60 6.08 -5.10 10.26
CA ALA A 60 5.32 -4.10 11.00
C ALA A 60 5.58 -2.66 10.52
N ASP A 61 6.71 -2.42 9.83
CA ASP A 61 7.08 -1.10 9.31
C ASP A 61 6.38 -0.75 7.99
N GLY A 62 5.48 -1.60 7.49
CA GLY A 62 4.65 -1.29 6.33
C GLY A 62 3.80 -0.03 6.56
N ILE A 63 3.49 0.71 5.50
CA ILE A 63 2.76 1.99 5.62
C ILE A 63 1.38 1.81 6.27
N CYS A 64 0.77 0.64 6.12
CA CYS A 64 -0.45 0.23 6.81
C CYS A 64 -0.18 -0.90 7.82
N GLY A 65 1.01 -0.98 8.40
CA GLY A 65 1.42 -2.03 9.33
C GLY A 65 1.68 -3.39 8.66
N ALA A 66 1.74 -4.43 9.50
CA ALA A 66 1.99 -5.81 9.10
C ALA A 66 0.78 -6.40 8.33
N ALA A 67 0.85 -6.36 7.00
CA ALA A 67 -0.23 -6.76 6.12
C ALA A 67 0.28 -7.53 4.89
N ILE A 68 -0.65 -7.95 4.03
CA ILE A 68 -0.35 -8.50 2.70
C ILE A 68 -0.70 -7.42 1.68
N TYR A 69 0.31 -6.99 0.93
CA TYR A 69 0.23 -5.88 -0.01
C TYR A 69 0.19 -6.40 -1.45
N PHE A 70 -0.74 -5.85 -2.23
CA PHE A 70 -0.88 -6.16 -3.65
C PHE A 70 -0.94 -4.90 -4.50
N SER A 71 -0.55 -5.07 -5.75
CA SER A 71 -0.68 -4.10 -6.82
C SER A 71 -1.83 -4.47 -7.77
N PRO A 72 -2.54 -3.49 -8.37
CA PRO A 72 -3.60 -3.77 -9.33
C PRO A 72 -3.10 -4.28 -10.69
N THR A 73 -1.85 -3.98 -11.03
CA THR A 73 -1.21 -4.47 -12.23
C THR A 73 0.14 -5.11 -11.88
N ASP A 74 0.61 -5.99 -12.75
CA ASP A 74 1.99 -6.47 -12.71
C ASP A 74 3.01 -5.32 -12.88
N LYS A 75 2.66 -4.27 -13.63
CA LYS A 75 3.39 -3.00 -13.80
C LYS A 75 3.76 -2.32 -12.51
N ASP A 76 2.77 -2.22 -11.66
CA ASP A 76 2.87 -1.50 -10.42
C ASP A 76 3.79 -2.19 -9.39
N THR A 77 4.05 -3.49 -9.53
CA THR A 77 4.93 -4.18 -8.58
C THR A 77 6.39 -3.77 -8.70
N GLU A 78 6.82 -3.30 -9.88
CA GLU A 78 8.22 -2.97 -10.13
C GLU A 78 8.77 -1.87 -9.23
N ILE A 79 7.91 -0.93 -8.82
CA ILE A 79 8.29 0.13 -7.89
C ILE A 79 8.02 -0.25 -6.42
N LYS A 80 7.10 -1.18 -6.15
CA LYS A 80 6.61 -1.55 -4.81
C LYS A 80 7.26 -2.80 -4.19
N ALA A 81 7.96 -3.62 -4.97
CA ALA A 81 8.48 -4.91 -4.53
C ALA A 81 9.72 -4.78 -3.63
N VAL A 82 9.53 -4.30 -2.40
CA VAL A 82 10.59 -4.15 -1.39
C VAL A 82 11.03 -5.51 -0.83
N GLY A 83 10.14 -6.51 -0.80
CA GLY A 83 10.40 -7.87 -0.30
C GLY A 83 11.17 -8.80 -1.26
N GLY A 84 11.70 -8.27 -2.35
CA GLY A 84 12.45 -9.02 -3.36
C GLY A 84 11.73 -9.10 -4.71
N LYS A 85 12.48 -9.47 -5.76
CA LYS A 85 12.02 -9.48 -7.15
C LYS A 85 12.39 -10.78 -7.86
N GLY A 86 11.81 -10.97 -9.04
CA GLY A 86 12.14 -12.06 -9.97
C GLY A 86 11.01 -13.06 -10.19
N TYR A 87 10.00 -13.10 -9.32
CA TYR A 87 8.79 -13.90 -9.50
C TYR A 87 7.54 -13.07 -9.20
N MET A 88 6.50 -13.29 -10.01
CA MET A 88 5.19 -12.69 -9.82
C MET A 88 4.23 -13.73 -9.26
N ILE A 89 3.41 -13.32 -8.29
CA ILE A 89 2.22 -14.03 -7.85
C ILE A 89 1.00 -13.24 -8.33
N GLU A 90 0.18 -13.86 -9.17
CA GLU A 90 -1.15 -13.37 -9.51
C GLU A 90 -2.16 -14.09 -8.61
N ALA A 91 -3.02 -13.32 -7.92
CA ALA A 91 -3.97 -13.83 -6.95
C ALA A 91 -5.40 -13.34 -7.26
N LYS A 92 -6.38 -14.22 -7.06
CA LYS A 92 -7.79 -13.84 -6.91
C LYS A 92 -8.05 -13.56 -5.44
N VAL A 93 -8.39 -12.32 -5.11
CA VAL A 93 -8.54 -11.87 -3.71
C VAL A 93 -9.95 -11.34 -3.49
N ASP A 94 -10.64 -11.85 -2.48
CA ASP A 94 -11.92 -11.32 -2.02
C ASP A 94 -11.71 -10.11 -1.08
N MET A 95 -11.86 -8.93 -1.66
CA MET A 95 -11.64 -7.66 -1.00
C MET A 95 -12.80 -7.25 -0.08
N GLY A 96 -13.97 -7.89 -0.19
CA GLY A 96 -15.16 -7.50 0.56
C GLY A 96 -15.43 -5.98 0.52
N ARG A 97 -15.73 -5.39 1.68
CA ARG A 97 -15.80 -3.95 1.89
C ARG A 97 -14.40 -3.36 2.00
N VAL A 98 -14.05 -2.49 1.06
CA VAL A 98 -12.74 -1.83 1.00
C VAL A 98 -12.81 -0.46 1.68
N LEU A 99 -11.93 -0.23 2.66
CA LEU A 99 -11.71 1.10 3.22
C LEU A 99 -10.72 1.87 2.34
N THR A 100 -11.09 3.05 1.88
CA THR A 100 -10.15 3.96 1.20
C THR A 100 -9.43 4.81 2.23
N MET A 101 -8.12 4.66 2.32
CA MET A 101 -7.23 5.38 3.24
C MET A 101 -6.53 6.55 2.53
N PRO A 102 -6.12 7.61 3.26
CA PRO A 102 -5.21 8.61 2.72
C PRO A 102 -3.84 8.00 2.41
N TRP A 103 -3.04 8.69 1.61
CA TRP A 103 -1.71 8.23 1.16
C TRP A 103 -0.74 7.92 2.30
N THR A 104 -0.93 8.52 3.48
CA THR A 104 -0.12 8.27 4.69
C THR A 104 -0.48 6.98 5.40
N CYS A 105 -1.68 6.44 5.16
CA CYS A 105 -2.28 5.33 5.90
C CYS A 105 -2.16 5.47 7.45
N ASP A 106 -2.14 4.34 8.17
CA ASP A 106 -1.85 4.19 9.59
C ASP A 106 -0.87 3.03 9.77
N MET A 107 0.38 3.32 10.15
CA MET A 107 1.44 2.32 10.33
C MET A 107 1.12 1.30 11.45
N PHE A 108 0.19 1.63 12.35
CA PHE A 108 -0.27 0.73 13.42
C PHE A 108 -1.60 0.04 13.07
N MET A 109 -2.05 0.14 11.82
CA MET A 109 -3.26 -0.54 11.38
C MET A 109 -3.10 -2.07 11.51
N THR A 110 -4.17 -2.72 11.95
CA THR A 110 -4.25 -4.18 12.09
C THR A 110 -5.56 -4.68 11.53
N GLY A 111 -5.64 -5.98 11.25
CA GLY A 111 -6.90 -6.62 10.85
C GLY A 111 -8.02 -6.42 11.88
N GLU A 112 -7.69 -6.41 13.18
CA GLU A 112 -8.68 -6.17 14.23
C GLU A 112 -9.25 -4.74 14.18
N ARG A 113 -8.39 -3.73 13.98
CA ARG A 113 -8.83 -2.33 13.83
C ARG A 113 -9.69 -2.17 12.59
N LEU A 114 -9.27 -2.74 11.46
CA LEU A 114 -10.03 -2.70 10.21
C LEU A 114 -11.41 -3.36 10.36
N ASN A 115 -11.46 -4.53 11.01
CA ASN A 115 -12.71 -5.24 11.29
C ASN A 115 -13.64 -4.42 12.19
N LYS A 116 -13.12 -3.73 13.23
CA LYS A 116 -13.89 -2.82 14.10
C LYS A 116 -14.49 -1.65 13.33
N LEU A 117 -13.83 -1.18 12.28
CA LEU A 117 -14.37 -0.16 11.36
C LEU A 117 -15.41 -0.73 10.39
N GLY A 118 -15.64 -2.04 10.38
CA GLY A 118 -16.58 -2.69 9.49
C GLY A 118 -16.06 -2.81 8.06
N TYR A 119 -14.76 -3.00 7.89
CA TYR A 119 -14.15 -3.23 6.58
C TYR A 119 -13.38 -4.55 6.56
N ASP A 120 -13.19 -5.05 5.36
CA ASP A 120 -12.64 -6.37 5.06
C ASP A 120 -11.21 -6.27 4.50
N SER A 121 -10.93 -5.16 3.82
CA SER A 121 -9.64 -4.80 3.22
C SER A 121 -9.51 -3.28 3.17
N LEU A 122 -8.36 -2.78 2.76
CA LEU A 122 -8.17 -1.35 2.50
C LEU A 122 -7.39 -1.09 1.21
N THR A 123 -7.50 0.13 0.72
CA THR A 123 -6.71 0.64 -0.40
C THR A 123 -6.24 2.06 -0.12
N LEU A 124 -5.09 2.42 -0.68
CA LEU A 124 -4.60 3.79 -0.74
C LEU A 124 -3.96 4.03 -2.11
N ASP A 125 -3.79 5.30 -2.44
CA ASP A 125 -3.07 5.75 -3.62
C ASP A 125 -1.92 6.66 -3.20
N ARG A 126 -0.69 6.30 -3.58
CA ARG A 126 0.54 7.05 -3.26
C ARG A 126 1.16 7.72 -4.48
N GLY A 127 0.38 7.97 -5.54
CA GLY A 127 0.88 8.68 -6.70
C GLY A 127 1.53 10.02 -6.34
N GLY A 128 2.69 10.32 -6.91
CA GLY A 128 3.40 11.58 -6.70
C GLY A 128 4.28 11.65 -5.45
N ILE A 129 4.39 10.58 -4.66
CA ILE A 129 5.19 10.54 -3.43
C ILE A 129 6.05 9.27 -3.32
N TYR A 130 7.11 9.33 -2.52
CA TYR A 130 8.03 8.21 -2.26
C TYR A 130 8.52 7.51 -3.54
N GLU A 131 8.45 6.17 -3.62
CA GLU A 131 8.83 5.39 -4.79
C GLU A 131 7.93 5.63 -6.01
N CYS A 132 6.78 6.28 -5.81
CA CYS A 132 5.78 6.57 -6.82
C CYS A 132 5.83 8.03 -7.33
N TYR A 133 6.92 8.76 -7.04
CA TYR A 133 7.06 10.20 -7.34
C TYR A 133 6.74 10.57 -8.80
N TYR A 134 7.09 9.72 -9.76
CA TYR A 134 6.84 9.94 -11.19
C TYR A 134 5.56 9.28 -11.73
N THR A 135 4.67 8.82 -10.84
CA THR A 135 3.46 8.10 -11.23
C THR A 135 2.23 8.80 -10.67
N ALA A 136 1.26 9.14 -11.53
CA ALA A 136 0.03 9.82 -11.13
C ALA A 136 -0.83 8.98 -10.16
N HIS A 137 -0.84 7.66 -10.35
CA HIS A 137 -1.54 6.71 -9.48
C HIS A 137 -0.61 5.57 -9.10
N CYS A 138 -0.57 5.27 -7.81
CA CYS A 138 0.23 4.22 -7.22
C CYS A 138 -0.61 3.44 -6.21
N LYS A 139 -1.70 2.85 -6.70
CA LYS A 139 -2.65 2.15 -5.84
C LYS A 139 -2.06 0.89 -5.23
N GLU A 140 -2.44 0.65 -3.99
CA GLU A 140 -2.16 -0.58 -3.26
C GLU A 140 -3.46 -1.14 -2.68
N TYR A 141 -3.56 -2.46 -2.68
CA TYR A 141 -4.67 -3.20 -2.10
C TYR A 141 -4.14 -4.11 -1.00
N ILE A 142 -4.74 -4.00 0.18
CA ILE A 142 -4.15 -4.52 1.40
C ILE A 142 -5.18 -5.35 2.16
N ILE A 143 -4.77 -6.55 2.57
CA ILE A 143 -5.55 -7.46 3.41
C ILE A 143 -4.72 -7.89 4.63
N TYR A 144 -5.41 -8.19 5.73
CA TYR A 144 -4.80 -8.74 6.95
C TYR A 144 -5.17 -10.21 7.20
N ASP A 145 -6.08 -10.76 6.39
CA ASP A 145 -6.49 -12.16 6.48
C ASP A 145 -6.15 -12.87 5.17
N LYS A 146 -5.18 -13.80 5.23
CA LYS A 146 -4.76 -14.59 4.07
C LYS A 146 -5.87 -15.48 3.51
N SER A 147 -6.91 -15.79 4.30
CA SER A 147 -8.05 -16.60 3.84
C SER A 147 -8.83 -15.93 2.70
N ARG A 148 -8.68 -14.60 2.54
CA ARG A 148 -9.26 -13.83 1.44
C ARG A 148 -8.59 -14.10 0.08
N VAL A 149 -7.41 -14.72 0.07
CA VAL A 149 -6.78 -15.18 -1.18
C VAL A 149 -7.45 -16.48 -1.61
N LEU A 150 -8.30 -16.41 -2.61
CA LEU A 150 -9.13 -17.51 -3.09
C LEU A 150 -8.35 -18.49 -3.97
N SER A 151 -7.45 -17.95 -4.79
CA SER A 151 -6.55 -18.73 -5.62
C SER A 151 -5.33 -17.89 -6.01
N MET A 152 -4.25 -18.56 -6.38
CA MET A 152 -3.02 -17.92 -6.80
C MET A 152 -2.26 -18.80 -7.78
N ARG A 153 -1.50 -18.16 -8.67
CA ARG A 153 -0.49 -18.78 -9.51
C ARG A 153 0.77 -17.93 -9.48
N SER A 154 1.93 -18.55 -9.66
CA SER A 154 3.19 -17.80 -9.78
C SER A 154 3.87 -18.08 -11.11
N TYR A 155 4.62 -17.10 -11.61
CA TYR A 155 5.44 -17.25 -12.81
C TYR A 155 6.71 -16.40 -12.70
N PRO A 156 7.81 -16.79 -13.39
CA PRO A 156 9.01 -15.95 -13.48
C PRO A 156 8.64 -14.57 -14.02
N TRP A 157 9.24 -13.54 -13.44
CA TRP A 157 8.97 -12.16 -13.82
C TRP A 157 10.25 -11.43 -14.18
N LYS A 158 10.30 -10.91 -15.41
CA LYS A 158 11.41 -10.10 -15.91
C LYS A 158 10.96 -8.65 -15.97
N SER A 159 11.66 -7.79 -15.23
CA SER A 159 11.40 -6.35 -15.22
C SER A 159 11.47 -5.77 -16.64
N TRP A 160 10.46 -5.00 -17.04
CA TRP A 160 10.51 -4.16 -18.24
C TRP A 160 11.26 -2.85 -18.00
N LEU A 161 11.54 -2.51 -16.74
CA LEU A 161 12.35 -1.34 -16.45
C LEU A 161 13.75 -1.73 -16.87
N LYS A 162 14.25 -1.10 -17.95
CA LYS A 162 15.68 -1.15 -18.23
C LYS A 162 16.36 -0.69 -16.94
N PRO A 163 17.43 -1.38 -16.49
CA PRO A 163 18.11 -1.00 -15.27
C PRO A 163 18.41 0.50 -15.38
N TRP A 164 17.80 1.28 -14.48
CA TRP A 164 18.31 2.62 -14.24
C TRP A 164 19.76 2.39 -13.85
N LYS A 165 20.70 2.86 -14.67
CA LYS A 165 22.12 2.75 -14.37
C LYS A 165 22.29 3.41 -13.01
N SER A 166 22.40 2.60 -11.97
CA SER A 166 22.47 3.12 -10.61
C SER A 166 23.74 3.95 -10.57
N TYR A 167 23.61 5.22 -10.20
CA TYR A 167 24.75 6.13 -10.05
C TYR A 167 25.71 5.62 -8.96
N TYR A 168 25.27 4.65 -8.15
CA TYR A 168 26.01 4.04 -7.05
C TYR A 168 26.65 2.68 -7.38
N ASP A 169 26.40 2.09 -8.56
CA ASP A 169 26.99 0.80 -8.99
C ASP A 169 28.19 0.96 -9.92
N THR A 170 28.82 2.13 -9.98
CA THR A 170 30.14 2.20 -10.63
C THR A 170 31.13 1.49 -9.71
N PRO A 171 31.73 0.35 -10.11
CA PRO A 171 32.78 -0.26 -9.32
C PRO A 171 33.93 0.73 -9.27
N ILE A 172 34.42 1.06 -8.07
CA ILE A 172 35.77 1.61 -7.95
C ILE A 172 36.69 0.49 -8.42
N SER A 173 37.04 0.51 -9.71
CA SER A 173 37.98 -0.45 -10.27
C SER A 173 39.34 -0.14 -9.67
N SER A 174 39.74 -0.94 -8.69
CA SER A 174 41.13 -1.10 -8.28
C SER A 174 41.90 -1.65 -9.47
N THR A 175 42.49 -0.78 -10.28
CA THR A 175 43.62 -1.16 -11.12
C THR A 175 44.51 0.05 -11.33
N SER A 176 45.64 -0.01 -10.62
CA SER A 176 46.84 0.77 -10.81
C SER A 176 47.18 0.97 -12.29
N LYS A 177 47.21 2.23 -12.72
CA LYS A 177 48.21 2.70 -13.69
C LYS A 177 48.77 4.02 -13.19
N GLN A 178 50.05 3.97 -12.81
CA GLN A 178 50.91 5.14 -12.78
C GLN A 178 50.73 5.92 -14.08
N ASN A 179 50.40 7.20 -14.00
CA ASN A 179 51.23 8.23 -14.61
C ASN A 179 50.70 9.65 -14.36
N GLN A 180 51.67 10.46 -13.95
CA GLN A 180 51.83 11.89 -14.22
C GLN A 180 50.95 12.88 -13.45
N VAL A 181 51.64 13.49 -12.48
CA VAL A 181 51.31 14.69 -11.73
C VAL A 181 51.04 15.86 -12.70
N PRO A 182 49.85 16.48 -12.69
CA PRO A 182 49.68 17.84 -13.17
C PRO A 182 50.10 18.79 -12.04
N THR A 183 51.21 19.46 -12.28
CA THR A 183 51.71 20.60 -11.53
C THR A 183 50.65 21.71 -11.42
N GLY A 184 50.42 22.21 -10.19
CA GLY A 184 49.92 23.56 -9.99
C GLY A 184 48.50 23.72 -9.46
N ALA A 185 48.21 23.21 -8.25
CA ALA A 185 47.16 23.77 -7.40
C ALA A 185 47.80 24.32 -6.12
N LYS A 186 48.04 25.64 -6.10
CA LYS A 186 48.25 26.39 -4.86
C LYS A 186 46.91 26.45 -4.12
N LEU A 187 46.75 25.61 -3.11
CA LEU A 187 45.91 25.91 -1.95
C LEU A 187 46.71 26.78 -0.98
N LEU A 188 45.99 27.40 -0.03
CA LEU A 188 46.37 28.39 0.99
C LEU A 188 45.91 29.81 0.58
N GLU A 189 45.07 30.52 1.30
CA GLU A 189 44.48 30.30 2.62
C GLU A 189 43.50 31.46 2.93
N ARG A 190 42.64 31.24 3.92
CA ARG A 190 42.07 32.22 4.88
C ARG A 190 40.76 32.98 4.57
N ASN A 191 39.78 32.55 5.35
CA ASN A 191 39.08 33.30 6.41
C ASN A 191 37.82 34.09 6.06
N ALA A 192 36.78 33.69 6.80
CA ALA A 192 35.58 34.43 7.13
C ALA A 192 35.91 35.84 7.65
N ASP A 193 35.13 36.81 7.20
CA ASP A 193 34.98 38.08 7.91
C ASP A 193 33.48 38.40 8.00
N PHE A 194 33.00 38.35 9.23
CA PHE A 194 31.66 38.70 9.66
C PHE A 194 31.82 39.91 10.58
N GLY A 195 31.39 41.09 10.13
CA GLY A 195 30.93 42.16 11.02
C GLY A 195 31.93 43.26 11.41
N LYS A 196 31.73 44.44 10.81
CA LYS A 196 31.74 45.83 11.33
C LYS A 196 31.96 46.73 10.11
N GLU A 197 31.23 47.82 9.87
CA GLU A 197 31.15 49.07 10.65
C GLU A 197 29.86 49.82 10.25
N ARG A 198 29.18 50.44 11.23
CA ARG A 198 29.00 51.89 11.43
C ARG A 198 28.09 52.59 10.42
#